data_AF-A0A660ZZC4-F1
#
_entry.id   AF-A0A660ZZC4-F1
#
_cell.length_a   1.000
_cell.length_b   1.000
_cell.length_c   1.000
_cell.angle_alpha   90.00
_cell.angle_beta   90.00
_cell.angle_gamma   90.00
#
_symmetry.space_group_name_H-M   'P 1'
#
loop_
_entity.id
_entity.type
_entity.pdbx_description
1 polymer ?
#
loop_
_entity_poly.entity_id
_entity_poly.type
_entity_poly.pdbx_seq_one_letter_code
_entity_poly.pdbx_strand_id
1 'polypeptide(L)'
;MADDSRGGQQGLVEFLRALASIRAKRVHRLDQYEAVLWLDDLPTDGECFSRHRDPAPDGDQGLWVGVEKRTEPPFPDIPGLCADWVGRIDISNDEEPPGLLASIEVLEDDAGWSVTDGDVASADGDEFEEDDEGDDGDWDEQPDRYVTQHQSDHPGVADAWKRWIDTTWTKWAKRHRAWKPHQAVYAALFKMHQTLTAKGEQFELVVGIGCLDWHLGGVTMKRHVLTARAELQFDPNDGSFSIRPHPFDTKLEVELDMLPADRLPSDVETVANEGVKAAEGDPWDRASVDAVLTATTNQLDERGRYDADAERPQAGESGPLVTRAPALVLRKRSSRGELHFLRRIGEQVEDGCEEIPLGWLDLAEEVRPESTHGEEWSGSGGGLGTVFFPLPSNEEQKQIVGVLGRRHGALVQGPPGTGKSHTIANLVCHLLATGKRVLITAQTSRALTVLHEKLPGAIAPLAVNMLGEGPEEMNSLAASVSGILDRRDEKRLSSRFEG
;
A
#
# COMPACT_ATOMS: atom_id res chain seq x y z
N MET A 1 -26.87 30.53 -29.48
CA MET A 1 -27.06 29.18 -28.89
C MET A 1 -25.73 28.51 -28.62
N ALA A 2 -24.85 28.31 -29.62
CA ALA A 2 -23.53 27.67 -29.39
C ALA A 2 -22.58 28.45 -28.44
N ASP A 3 -22.72 29.77 -28.35
CA ASP A 3 -21.87 30.63 -27.49
C ASP A 3 -22.30 30.61 -26.00
N ASP A 4 -23.61 30.53 -25.77
CA ASP A 4 -24.22 30.50 -24.42
C ASP A 4 -24.02 29.13 -23.74
N SER A 5 -24.11 28.05 -24.53
CA SER A 5 -23.82 26.68 -24.06
C SER A 5 -22.36 26.50 -23.64
N ARG A 6 -21.42 27.17 -24.32
CA ARG A 6 -19.98 27.12 -23.99
C ARG A 6 -19.67 27.82 -22.67
N GLY A 7 -20.32 28.97 -22.41
CA GLY A 7 -20.19 29.68 -21.13
C GLY A 7 -20.65 28.85 -19.93
N GLY A 8 -21.80 28.18 -20.03
CA GLY A 8 -22.29 27.28 -18.98
C GLY A 8 -21.35 26.10 -18.70
N GLN A 9 -20.75 25.53 -19.75
CA GLN A 9 -19.82 24.40 -19.65
C GLN A 9 -18.50 24.80 -19.00
N GLN A 10 -17.93 25.94 -19.40
CA GLN A 10 -16.77 26.50 -18.73
C GLN A 10 -17.06 26.78 -17.26
N GLY A 11 -18.21 27.37 -16.94
CA GLY A 11 -18.64 27.61 -15.57
C GLY A 11 -18.73 26.32 -14.73
N LEU A 12 -19.23 25.23 -15.30
CA LEU A 12 -19.28 23.93 -14.63
C LEU A 12 -17.87 23.35 -14.37
N VAL A 13 -16.98 23.39 -15.36
CA VAL A 13 -15.60 22.91 -15.21
C VAL A 13 -14.84 23.75 -14.17
N GLU A 14 -14.98 25.07 -14.23
CA GLU A 14 -14.40 25.99 -13.25
C GLU A 14 -14.91 25.72 -11.85
N PHE A 15 -16.22 25.52 -11.68
CA PHE A 15 -16.83 25.17 -10.41
C PHE A 15 -16.26 23.85 -9.85
N LEU A 16 -16.21 22.79 -10.67
CA LEU A 16 -15.68 21.50 -10.26
C LEU A 16 -14.19 21.59 -9.91
N ARG A 17 -13.41 22.35 -10.68
CA ARG A 17 -11.98 22.59 -10.42
C ARG A 17 -11.80 23.33 -9.10
N ALA A 18 -12.58 24.37 -8.85
CA ALA A 18 -12.55 25.12 -7.60
C ALA A 18 -12.92 24.23 -6.40
N LEU A 19 -13.97 23.43 -6.53
CA LEU A 19 -14.41 22.49 -5.48
C LEU A 19 -13.35 21.43 -5.17
N ALA A 20 -12.76 20.82 -6.20
CA ALA A 20 -11.66 19.86 -6.04
C ALA A 20 -10.44 20.50 -5.39
N SER A 21 -10.13 21.76 -5.74
CA SER A 21 -8.99 22.51 -5.19
C SER A 21 -9.19 22.83 -3.70
N ILE A 22 -10.41 23.19 -3.30
CA ILE A 22 -10.76 23.44 -1.89
C ILE A 22 -10.65 22.16 -1.04
N ARG A 23 -11.03 21.01 -1.61
CA ARG A 23 -10.93 19.71 -0.94
C ARG A 23 -9.50 19.18 -0.87
N ALA A 24 -8.63 19.64 -1.76
CA ALA A 24 -7.24 19.21 -1.82
C ALA A 24 -6.48 19.72 -0.58
N LYS A 25 -6.12 18.81 0.33
CA LYS A 25 -5.23 19.14 1.45
C LYS A 25 -3.79 19.19 0.94
N ARG A 26 -3.18 20.38 1.01
CA ARG A 26 -1.75 20.55 0.68
C ARG A 26 -0.88 19.84 1.72
N VAL A 27 0.08 19.05 1.24
CA VAL A 27 1.07 18.36 2.06
C VAL A 27 2.44 18.97 1.78
N HIS A 28 3.07 19.51 2.82
CA HIS A 28 4.35 20.22 2.71
C HIS A 28 5.55 19.35 3.07
N ARG A 29 5.35 18.33 3.91
CA ARG A 29 6.45 17.56 4.51
C ARG A 29 6.21 16.05 4.40
N LEU A 30 7.30 15.31 4.23
CA LEU A 30 7.31 13.85 4.18
C LEU A 30 6.77 13.18 5.46
N ASP A 31 6.94 13.79 6.63
CA ASP A 31 6.42 13.29 7.91
C ASP A 31 4.89 13.36 8.05
N GLN A 32 4.21 14.02 7.10
CA GLN A 32 2.75 14.04 7.00
C GLN A 32 2.19 12.88 6.19
N TYR A 33 3.05 12.08 5.54
CA TYR A 33 2.67 10.85 4.86
C TYR A 33 2.60 9.65 5.81
N GLU A 34 1.99 8.56 5.34
CA GLU A 34 1.74 7.38 6.16
C GLU A 34 3.04 6.63 6.48
N ALA A 35 3.92 6.50 5.48
CA ALA A 35 5.24 5.94 5.65
C ALA A 35 6.19 6.45 4.57
N VAL A 36 7.46 6.58 4.93
CA VAL A 36 8.57 6.92 4.03
C VAL A 36 9.72 5.98 4.34
N LEU A 37 10.25 5.34 3.31
CA LEU A 37 11.42 4.47 3.37
C LEU A 37 12.45 4.96 2.35
N TRP A 38 13.59 5.46 2.83
CA TRP A 38 14.65 5.95 1.94
C TRP A 38 15.37 4.78 1.29
N LEU A 39 15.71 4.90 0.02
CA LEU A 39 16.44 3.83 -0.67
C LEU A 39 17.90 3.72 -0.19
N ASP A 40 18.43 4.77 0.42
CA ASP A 40 19.75 4.73 1.08
C ASP A 40 19.75 3.90 2.37
N ASP A 41 18.58 3.72 3.01
CA ASP A 41 18.46 2.86 4.21
C ASP A 41 18.50 1.36 3.85
N LEU A 42 18.39 1.01 2.56
CA LEU A 42 18.47 -0.39 2.13
C LEU A 42 19.88 -0.92 2.42
N PRO A 43 20.03 -2.06 3.10
CA PRO A 43 21.33 -2.72 3.26
C PRO A 43 21.98 -3.02 1.90
N THR A 44 23.32 -3.08 1.86
CA THR A 44 24.11 -3.25 0.63
C THR A 44 24.63 -4.67 0.42
N ASP A 45 24.39 -5.56 1.36
CA ASP A 45 24.85 -6.95 1.38
C ASP A 45 23.86 -7.87 0.65
N GLY A 46 23.86 -7.82 -0.69
CA GLY A 46 23.40 -8.88 -1.61
C GLY A 46 21.93 -9.32 -1.61
N GLU A 47 21.20 -9.14 -0.51
CA GLU A 47 19.81 -9.60 -0.29
C GLU A 47 18.80 -8.45 -0.33
N CYS A 48 19.29 -7.25 -0.58
CA CYS A 48 18.50 -6.07 -0.91
C CYS A 48 19.02 -5.51 -2.23
N PHE A 49 18.13 -5.44 -3.20
CA PHE A 49 18.39 -4.84 -4.50
C PHE A 49 17.76 -3.46 -4.57
N SER A 50 18.45 -2.49 -5.17
CA SER A 50 17.89 -1.17 -5.47
C SER A 50 18.44 -0.60 -6.78
N ARG A 51 17.54 -0.27 -7.71
CA ARG A 51 17.84 0.45 -8.96
C ARG A 51 18.51 1.82 -8.74
N HIS A 52 18.43 2.35 -7.52
CA HIS A 52 19.11 3.59 -7.14
C HIS A 52 20.64 3.45 -7.16
N ARG A 53 21.15 2.27 -6.77
CA ARG A 53 22.57 1.98 -6.59
C ARG A 53 23.11 1.05 -7.66
N ASP A 54 22.31 0.08 -8.05
CA ASP A 54 22.70 -1.01 -8.93
C ASP A 54 21.91 -0.96 -10.25
N PRO A 55 22.51 -1.37 -11.38
CA PRO A 55 21.77 -1.54 -12.62
C PRO A 55 20.69 -2.62 -12.45
N ALA A 56 19.63 -2.56 -13.29
CA ALA A 56 18.63 -3.63 -13.30
C ALA A 56 19.29 -5.01 -13.50
N PRO A 57 18.81 -6.06 -12.82
CA PRO A 57 19.29 -7.41 -13.04
C PRO A 57 19.06 -7.86 -14.48
N ASP A 58 19.97 -8.69 -14.99
CA ASP A 58 19.81 -9.32 -16.29
C ASP A 58 18.51 -10.13 -16.33
N GLY A 59 17.58 -9.75 -17.21
CA GLY A 59 16.28 -10.40 -17.38
C GLY A 59 15.11 -9.79 -16.60
N ASP A 60 15.33 -8.83 -15.69
CA ASP A 60 14.23 -8.13 -15.00
C ASP A 60 14.46 -6.61 -14.95
N GLN A 61 14.18 -5.95 -16.08
CA GLN A 61 14.25 -4.49 -16.19
C GLN A 61 13.17 -3.75 -15.38
N GLY A 62 12.14 -4.46 -14.91
CA GLY A 62 11.03 -3.90 -14.15
C GLY A 62 11.28 -3.86 -12.64
N LEU A 63 12.33 -4.52 -12.14
CA LEU A 63 12.63 -4.50 -10.71
C LEU A 63 13.25 -3.16 -10.30
N TRP A 64 12.58 -2.45 -9.39
CA TRP A 64 13.09 -1.22 -8.79
C TRP A 64 13.76 -1.47 -7.44
N VAL A 65 13.10 -2.25 -6.57
CA VAL A 65 13.65 -2.67 -5.28
C VAL A 65 13.25 -4.12 -5.03
N GLY A 66 14.19 -4.93 -4.54
CA GLY A 66 13.93 -6.31 -4.12
C GLY A 66 14.44 -6.52 -2.70
N VAL A 67 13.64 -7.14 -1.84
CA VAL A 67 14.03 -7.41 -0.44
C VAL A 67 13.62 -8.84 -0.08
N GLU A 68 14.60 -9.66 0.26
CA GLU A 68 14.38 -11.02 0.74
C GLU A 68 14.19 -11.06 2.26
N LYS A 69 13.46 -12.07 2.74
CA LYS A 69 13.24 -12.27 4.17
C LYS A 69 14.45 -12.92 4.81
N ARG A 70 15.03 -12.29 5.84
CA ARG A 70 16.07 -12.89 6.66
C ARG A 70 15.52 -13.54 7.93
N THR A 71 16.11 -14.68 8.28
CA THR A 71 15.87 -15.32 9.58
C THR A 71 16.70 -14.64 10.66
N GLU A 72 16.05 -14.27 11.75
CA GLU A 72 16.73 -13.74 12.94
C GLU A 72 17.75 -14.77 13.47
N PRO A 73 19.01 -14.38 13.70
CA PRO A 73 19.98 -15.30 14.26
C PRO A 73 19.56 -15.68 15.68
N PRO A 74 19.36 -16.98 15.98
CA PRO A 74 18.90 -17.40 17.29
C PRO A 74 19.91 -17.01 18.37
N PHE A 75 19.40 -16.56 19.51
CA PHE A 75 20.25 -16.23 20.65
C PHE A 75 21.02 -17.48 21.11
N PRO A 76 22.32 -17.37 21.39
CA PRO A 76 23.14 -18.51 21.76
C PRO A 76 22.79 -19.07 23.14
N ASP A 77 22.87 -20.39 23.28
CA ASP A 77 22.65 -21.06 24.57
C ASP A 77 23.68 -20.61 25.62
N ILE A 78 23.18 -20.35 26.82
CA ILE A 78 23.98 -19.97 27.99
C ILE A 78 24.76 -21.20 28.49
N PRO A 79 26.05 -21.06 28.86
CA PRO A 79 26.79 -22.17 29.46
C PRO A 79 26.09 -22.66 30.73
N GLY A 80 25.93 -23.98 30.91
CA GLY A 80 25.20 -24.54 32.06
C GLY A 80 25.72 -24.06 33.43
N LEU A 81 27.04 -23.88 33.56
CA LEU A 81 27.66 -23.33 34.78
C LEU A 81 27.20 -21.90 35.12
N CYS A 82 26.72 -21.15 34.13
CA CYS A 82 26.29 -19.76 34.28
C CYS A 82 24.76 -19.63 34.34
N ALA A 83 24.00 -20.72 34.15
CA ALA A 83 22.54 -20.65 33.97
C ALA A 83 21.83 -19.92 35.13
N ASP A 84 22.21 -20.24 36.36
CA ASP A 84 21.61 -19.63 37.57
C ASP A 84 22.15 -18.22 37.85
N TRP A 85 23.31 -17.89 37.28
CA TRP A 85 24.02 -16.64 37.51
C TRP A 85 23.64 -15.52 36.52
N VAL A 86 22.79 -15.81 35.54
CA VAL A 86 22.39 -14.84 34.51
C VAL A 86 21.00 -14.30 34.83
N GLY A 87 20.90 -12.97 34.96
CA GLY A 87 19.62 -12.29 35.14
C GLY A 87 18.78 -12.24 33.85
N ARG A 88 17.78 -11.36 33.84
CA ARG A 88 16.96 -11.15 32.64
C ARG A 88 17.81 -10.60 31.48
N ILE A 89 17.90 -11.37 30.39
CA ILE A 89 18.60 -10.96 29.17
C ILE A 89 17.65 -10.18 28.26
N ASP A 90 18.10 -9.01 27.80
CA ASP A 90 17.50 -8.32 26.66
C ASP A 90 18.16 -8.80 25.36
N ILE A 91 17.48 -9.71 24.66
CA ILE A 91 17.97 -10.29 23.40
C ILE A 91 18.07 -9.23 22.29
N SER A 92 17.37 -8.09 22.43
CA SER A 92 17.48 -6.99 21.47
C SER A 92 18.75 -6.17 21.64
N ASN A 93 19.40 -6.22 22.82
CA ASN A 93 20.67 -5.57 23.08
C ASN A 93 21.83 -6.44 22.58
N ASP A 94 22.32 -6.09 21.41
CA ASP A 94 23.50 -6.68 20.83
C ASP A 94 24.71 -5.76 20.92
N GLU A 95 24.63 -4.57 21.53
CA GLU A 95 25.77 -3.66 21.68
C GLU A 95 26.64 -4.06 22.87
N GLU A 96 26.00 -4.42 23.98
CA GLU A 96 26.65 -4.78 25.23
C GLU A 96 26.31 -6.22 25.66
N PRO A 97 27.32 -7.01 26.10
CA PRO A 97 27.06 -8.37 26.56
C PRO A 97 26.27 -8.35 27.88
N PRO A 98 25.41 -9.35 28.13
CA PRO A 98 24.71 -9.48 29.39
C PRO A 98 25.68 -9.65 30.57
N GLY A 99 25.31 -9.08 31.71
CA GLY A 99 26.06 -9.21 32.97
C GLY A 99 25.65 -10.45 33.76
N LEU A 100 26.56 -10.91 34.63
CA LEU A 100 26.25 -11.92 35.66
C LEU A 100 25.73 -11.23 36.93
N LEU A 101 24.88 -11.93 37.66
CA LEU A 101 24.43 -11.56 39.00
C LEU A 101 25.61 -11.67 39.97
N ALA A 102 25.73 -10.69 40.88
CA ALA A 102 26.80 -10.69 41.89
C ALA A 102 26.61 -11.79 42.96
N SER A 103 25.36 -12.19 43.19
CA SER A 103 24.98 -13.27 44.09
C SER A 103 23.67 -13.93 43.65
N ILE A 104 23.51 -15.19 44.01
CA ILE A 104 22.30 -15.99 43.81
C ILE A 104 21.85 -16.60 45.14
N GLU A 105 20.56 -16.85 45.30
CA GLU A 105 20.01 -17.57 46.45
C GLU A 105 19.72 -19.00 45.99
N VAL A 106 20.38 -19.97 46.62
CA VAL A 106 20.24 -21.40 46.29
C VAL A 106 19.67 -22.11 47.52
N LEU A 107 18.75 -23.05 47.30
CA LEU A 107 18.23 -23.89 48.37
C LEU A 107 19.38 -24.73 48.96
N GLU A 108 19.48 -24.75 50.29
CA GLU A 108 20.39 -25.62 51.01
C GLU A 108 19.84 -27.05 50.90
N ASP A 109 20.29 -27.82 49.90
CA ASP A 109 19.96 -29.24 49.83
C ASP A 109 20.54 -29.93 51.08
N ASP A 110 19.71 -30.65 51.83
CA ASP A 110 20.08 -31.52 52.94
C ASP A 110 20.95 -32.70 52.46
N ALA A 111 22.18 -32.41 52.03
CA ALA A 111 23.22 -33.38 51.71
C ALA A 111 23.79 -33.98 53.00
N GLY A 112 22.93 -34.62 53.79
CA GLY A 112 23.23 -35.12 55.12
C GLY A 112 22.62 -36.48 55.49
N TRP A 113 21.76 -37.09 54.67
CA TRP A 113 21.32 -38.46 54.94
C TRP A 113 22.29 -39.49 54.33
N SER A 114 23.41 -39.67 55.02
CA SER A 114 24.20 -40.91 54.95
C SER A 114 23.30 -42.06 55.42
N VAL A 115 22.69 -42.78 54.48
CA VAL A 115 22.17 -44.13 54.77
C VAL A 115 23.38 -44.99 55.09
N THR A 116 23.59 -45.24 56.38
CA THR A 116 24.53 -46.26 56.85
C THR A 116 23.91 -47.62 56.60
N ASP A 117 24.64 -48.49 55.92
CA ASP A 117 24.36 -49.92 55.82
C ASP A 117 24.22 -50.54 57.21
N GLY A 118 23.14 -51.29 57.43
CA GLY A 118 23.00 -52.19 58.58
C GLY A 118 21.55 -52.40 59.01
N ASP A 119 20.82 -53.27 58.32
CA ASP A 119 20.47 -54.59 58.87
C ASP A 119 19.30 -55.23 58.12
N VAL A 120 19.59 -56.45 57.65
CA VAL A 120 18.63 -57.38 57.06
C VAL A 120 17.84 -58.02 58.19
N ALA A 121 16.52 -57.84 58.22
CA ALA A 121 15.63 -58.72 58.96
C ALA A 121 14.31 -58.93 58.19
N SER A 122 14.22 -60.14 57.65
CA SER A 122 13.09 -60.98 57.31
C SER A 122 11.68 -60.43 57.48
N ALA A 123 10.91 -60.55 56.39
CA ALA A 123 9.47 -60.61 56.38
C ALA A 123 8.96 -61.80 57.20
N ASP A 124 7.99 -61.55 58.07
CA ASP A 124 6.85 -62.41 58.33
C ASP A 124 5.73 -61.53 58.90
N GLY A 125 4.51 -61.75 58.40
CA GLY A 125 3.36 -60.93 58.71
C GLY A 125 2.74 -61.24 60.06
N ASP A 126 1.90 -60.32 60.52
CA ASP A 126 0.61 -60.67 61.11
C ASP A 126 -0.28 -59.43 61.15
N GLU A 127 -1.58 -59.70 61.00
CA GLU A 127 -2.72 -58.79 61.11
C GLU A 127 -2.74 -58.05 62.46
N PHE A 128 -3.25 -56.80 62.51
CA PHE A 128 -4.44 -56.43 63.32
C PHE A 128 -4.72 -54.91 63.37
N GLU A 129 -6.02 -54.63 63.27
CA GLU A 129 -6.87 -53.59 63.89
C GLU A 129 -6.61 -52.08 63.70
N GLU A 130 -7.66 -51.44 63.18
CA GLU A 130 -8.00 -50.03 63.36
C GLU A 130 -8.14 -49.72 64.86
N ASP A 131 -7.50 -48.65 65.32
CA ASP A 131 -8.09 -47.77 66.32
C ASP A 131 -7.56 -46.33 66.18
N ASP A 132 -8.53 -45.46 66.38
CA ASP A 132 -8.59 -44.00 66.35
C ASP A 132 -7.61 -43.35 67.32
N GLU A 133 -6.93 -42.26 66.91
CA GLU A 133 -6.73 -41.05 67.71
C GLU A 133 -5.90 -40.03 66.91
N GLY A 134 -6.41 -38.79 66.87
CA GLY A 134 -5.82 -37.68 66.13
C GLY A 134 -4.36 -37.44 66.49
N ASP A 135 -3.50 -37.54 65.48
CA ASP A 135 -2.21 -36.90 65.48
C ASP A 135 -2.33 -35.70 64.55
N ASP A 136 -2.51 -34.54 65.17
CA ASP A 136 -2.25 -33.25 64.57
C ASP A 136 -0.72 -33.19 64.38
N GLY A 137 -0.24 -33.99 63.43
CA GLY A 137 1.12 -33.96 62.95
C GLY A 137 1.32 -32.60 62.33
N ASP A 138 1.79 -31.67 63.16
CA ASP A 138 2.44 -30.44 62.76
C ASP A 138 3.50 -30.87 61.74
N TRP A 139 3.16 -30.75 60.46
CA TRP A 139 4.16 -30.80 59.41
C TRP A 139 5.01 -29.56 59.69
N ASP A 140 6.04 -29.73 60.51
CA ASP A 140 7.19 -28.83 60.59
C ASP A 140 7.79 -28.80 59.17
N GLU A 141 7.15 -28.07 58.26
CA GLU A 141 7.78 -27.53 57.05
C GLU A 141 8.89 -26.63 57.58
N GLN A 142 10.06 -27.23 57.80
CA GLN A 142 11.26 -26.48 58.08
C GLN A 142 11.37 -25.44 56.97
N PRO A 143 11.43 -24.14 57.30
CA PRO A 143 11.44 -23.11 56.29
C PRO A 143 12.64 -23.35 55.39
N ASP A 144 12.39 -23.43 54.08
CA ASP A 144 13.39 -23.53 53.04
C ASP A 144 14.59 -22.63 53.39
N ARG A 145 15.73 -23.26 53.68
CA ARG A 145 16.95 -22.53 53.98
C ARG A 145 17.60 -22.15 52.67
N TYR A 146 17.71 -20.86 52.42
CA TYR A 146 18.43 -20.33 51.27
C TYR A 146 19.82 -19.90 51.70
N VAL A 147 20.82 -20.34 50.96
CA VAL A 147 22.21 -19.88 51.09
C VAL A 147 22.51 -18.93 49.94
N THR A 148 22.97 -17.73 50.29
CA THR A 148 23.49 -16.78 49.31
C THR A 148 24.87 -17.22 48.85
N GLN A 149 25.00 -17.53 47.56
CA GLN A 149 26.30 -17.77 46.92
C GLN A 149 26.76 -16.52 46.19
N HIS A 150 28.03 -16.15 46.30
CA HIS A 150 28.61 -14.99 45.62
C HIS A 150 29.43 -15.41 44.40
N GLN A 151 29.35 -14.64 43.32
CA GLN A 151 30.03 -14.96 42.06
C GLN A 151 31.56 -15.05 42.24
N SER A 152 32.10 -14.25 43.18
CA SER A 152 33.52 -14.25 43.56
C SER A 152 34.01 -15.62 44.02
N ASP A 153 33.13 -16.44 44.57
CA ASP A 153 33.46 -17.74 45.16
C ASP A 153 33.46 -18.85 44.10
N HIS A 154 32.99 -18.55 42.88
CA HIS A 154 32.90 -19.46 41.75
C HIS A 154 33.66 -18.94 40.51
N PRO A 155 35.02 -18.93 40.53
CA PRO A 155 35.83 -18.40 39.44
C PRO A 155 35.58 -19.09 38.08
N GLY A 156 35.21 -20.37 38.10
CA GLY A 156 34.83 -21.11 36.89
C GLY A 156 33.60 -20.56 36.17
N VAL A 157 32.69 -19.89 36.88
CA VAL A 157 31.52 -19.21 36.29
C VAL A 157 31.97 -17.98 35.51
N ALA A 158 32.81 -17.14 36.13
CA ALA A 158 33.35 -15.93 35.48
C ALA A 158 34.18 -16.28 34.23
N ASP A 159 35.02 -17.32 34.31
CA ASP A 159 35.85 -17.78 33.18
C ASP A 159 35.00 -18.37 32.04
N ALA A 160 34.01 -19.20 32.37
CA ALA A 160 33.08 -19.77 31.39
C ALA A 160 32.26 -18.69 30.69
N TRP A 161 31.78 -17.69 31.44
CA TRP A 161 31.03 -16.57 30.90
C TRP A 161 31.87 -15.70 29.98
N LYS A 162 33.08 -15.32 30.41
CA LYS A 162 34.01 -14.54 29.58
C LYS A 162 34.31 -15.26 28.27
N ARG A 163 34.60 -16.57 28.34
CA ARG A 163 34.84 -17.38 27.14
C ARG A 163 33.64 -17.39 26.21
N TRP A 164 32.44 -17.55 26.75
CA TRP A 164 31.21 -17.52 25.96
C TRP A 164 30.96 -16.16 25.30
N ILE A 165 31.23 -15.05 26.01
CA ILE A 165 31.16 -13.69 25.45
C ILE A 165 32.10 -13.59 24.24
N ASP A 166 33.37 -13.95 24.42
CA ASP A 166 34.42 -13.79 23.41
C ASP A 166 34.20 -14.70 22.20
N THR A 167 33.73 -15.95 22.39
CA THR A 167 33.64 -16.93 21.29
C THR A 167 32.27 -17.03 20.64
N THR A 168 31.21 -16.81 21.40
CA THR A 168 29.84 -17.16 21.01
C THR A 168 28.96 -15.91 20.91
N TRP A 169 28.80 -15.14 21.99
CA TRP A 169 27.98 -13.93 21.98
C TRP A 169 28.50 -12.91 20.98
N THR A 170 29.81 -12.66 20.93
CA THR A 170 30.40 -11.69 19.99
C THR A 170 30.10 -12.05 18.52
N LYS A 171 30.07 -13.35 18.18
CA LYS A 171 29.69 -13.82 16.83
C LYS A 171 28.21 -13.64 16.57
N TRP A 172 27.36 -13.95 17.55
CA TRP A 172 25.92 -13.72 17.46
C TRP A 172 25.61 -12.22 17.32
N ALA A 173 26.16 -11.37 18.18
CA ALA A 173 25.98 -9.93 18.18
C ALA A 173 26.36 -9.32 16.82
N LYS A 174 27.48 -9.75 16.23
CA LYS A 174 27.85 -9.34 14.87
C LYS A 174 26.79 -9.71 13.82
N ARG A 175 26.26 -10.94 13.87
CA ARG A 175 25.20 -11.39 12.94
C ARG A 175 23.89 -10.68 13.18
N HIS A 176 23.52 -10.46 14.43
CA HIS A 176 22.27 -9.79 14.82
C HIS A 176 22.30 -8.31 14.44
N ARG A 177 23.41 -7.61 14.66
CA ARG A 177 23.62 -6.22 14.19
C ARG A 177 23.54 -6.10 12.67
N ALA A 178 24.05 -7.08 11.93
CA ALA A 178 23.92 -7.13 10.47
C ALA A 178 22.48 -7.42 10.02
N TRP A 179 21.73 -8.23 10.77
CA TRP A 179 20.34 -8.57 10.49
C TRP A 179 19.36 -7.41 10.77
N LYS A 180 19.57 -6.66 11.86
CA LYS A 180 18.68 -5.58 12.32
C LYS A 180 18.25 -4.59 11.22
N PRO A 181 19.16 -4.00 10.42
CA PRO A 181 18.79 -3.09 9.33
C PRO A 181 17.88 -3.74 8.28
N HIS A 182 18.13 -5.00 7.90
CA HIS A 182 17.26 -5.73 6.97
C HIS A 182 15.87 -5.92 7.56
N GLN A 183 15.82 -6.32 8.84
CA GLN A 183 14.54 -6.53 9.50
C GLN A 183 13.74 -5.23 9.59
N ALA A 184 14.40 -4.09 9.82
CA ALA A 184 13.75 -2.79 9.85
C ALA A 184 13.13 -2.43 8.50
N VAL A 185 13.87 -2.61 7.39
CA VAL A 185 13.36 -2.40 6.03
C VAL A 185 12.22 -3.36 5.72
N TYR A 186 12.41 -4.66 5.99
CA TYR A 186 11.42 -5.70 5.75
C TYR A 186 10.12 -5.40 6.50
N ALA A 187 10.20 -5.04 7.78
CA ALA A 187 9.06 -4.67 8.59
C ALA A 187 8.35 -3.40 8.06
N ALA A 188 9.09 -2.42 7.56
CA ALA A 188 8.53 -1.23 6.94
C ALA A 188 7.74 -1.57 5.67
N LEU A 189 8.32 -2.38 4.78
CA LEU A 189 7.65 -2.85 3.56
C LEU A 189 6.42 -3.71 3.89
N PHE A 190 6.51 -4.58 4.89
CA PHE A 190 5.39 -5.40 5.33
C PHE A 190 4.24 -4.55 5.86
N LYS A 191 4.52 -3.49 6.63
CA LYS A 191 3.51 -2.52 7.08
C LYS A 191 2.89 -1.76 5.90
N MET A 192 3.69 -1.34 4.93
CA MET A 192 3.19 -0.70 3.71
C MET A 192 2.26 -1.63 2.93
N HIS A 193 2.67 -2.89 2.74
CA HIS A 193 1.88 -3.93 2.08
C HIS A 193 0.53 -4.14 2.78
N GLN A 194 0.52 -4.33 4.11
CA GLN A 194 -0.73 -4.45 4.86
C GLN A 194 -1.66 -3.25 4.67
N THR A 195 -1.11 -2.04 4.61
CA THR A 195 -1.90 -0.82 4.42
C THR A 195 -2.49 -0.75 3.02
N LEU A 196 -1.71 -1.10 1.99
CA LEU A 196 -2.17 -1.15 0.60
C LEU A 196 -3.23 -2.24 0.39
N THR A 197 -3.04 -3.43 0.97
CA THR A 197 -4.06 -4.50 0.92
C THR A 197 -5.35 -4.09 1.60
N ALA A 198 -5.27 -3.40 2.74
CA ALA A 198 -6.46 -3.00 3.50
C ALA A 198 -7.16 -1.74 2.95
N LYS A 199 -6.41 -0.81 2.35
CA LYS A 199 -6.87 0.55 2.01
C LYS A 199 -6.33 1.05 0.66
N GLY A 200 -6.07 0.17 -0.30
CA GLY A 200 -5.49 0.53 -1.62
C GLY A 200 -6.33 1.52 -2.44
N GLU A 201 -7.63 1.62 -2.19
CA GLU A 201 -8.46 2.67 -2.81
C GLU A 201 -8.10 4.09 -2.31
N GLN A 202 -7.58 4.20 -1.08
CA GLN A 202 -7.25 5.47 -0.42
C GLN A 202 -5.77 5.81 -0.45
N PHE A 203 -4.90 4.79 -0.53
CA PHE A 203 -3.45 4.95 -0.49
C PHE A 203 -2.81 4.47 -1.78
N GLU A 204 -1.75 5.14 -2.18
CA GLU A 204 -0.88 4.75 -3.28
C GLU A 204 0.56 4.68 -2.79
N LEU A 205 1.38 3.89 -3.48
CA LEU A 205 2.82 3.87 -3.31
C LEU A 205 3.48 4.61 -4.46
N VAL A 206 4.41 5.52 -4.16
CA VAL A 206 5.21 6.22 -5.15
C VAL A 206 6.70 6.14 -4.81
N VAL A 207 7.54 6.12 -5.83
CA VAL A 207 8.96 6.46 -5.72
C VAL A 207 9.06 7.97 -5.86
N GLY A 208 9.53 8.65 -4.82
CA GLY A 208 9.89 10.07 -4.87
C GLY A 208 11.38 10.25 -5.15
N ILE A 209 11.74 11.21 -6.00
CA ILE A 209 13.12 11.57 -6.36
C ILE A 209 13.28 13.09 -6.34
N GLY A 210 14.45 13.58 -5.92
CA GLY A 210 14.73 15.01 -5.77
C GLY A 210 13.98 15.60 -4.58
N CYS A 211 14.36 15.21 -3.36
CA CYS A 211 13.79 15.78 -2.16
C CYS A 211 14.21 17.26 -2.01
N LEU A 212 13.24 18.15 -2.18
CA LEU A 212 13.36 19.55 -1.81
C LEU A 212 13.35 19.68 -0.28
N ASP A 213 14.19 20.56 0.25
CA ASP A 213 14.12 21.10 1.60
C ASP A 213 14.26 22.62 1.52
N TRP A 214 13.19 23.32 1.86
CA TRP A 214 13.12 24.77 1.79
C TRP A 214 12.31 25.31 2.96
N HIS A 215 12.83 26.32 3.63
CA HIS A 215 12.09 27.06 4.64
C HIS A 215 11.72 28.45 4.10
N LEU A 216 10.43 28.73 3.97
CA LEU A 216 9.91 29.99 3.44
C LEU A 216 8.70 30.46 4.24
N GLY A 217 8.74 31.72 4.69
CA GLY A 217 7.59 32.35 5.37
C GLY A 217 7.12 31.60 6.62
N GLY A 218 8.03 30.95 7.35
CA GLY A 218 7.70 30.14 8.54
C GLY A 218 7.20 28.73 8.23
N VAL A 219 7.06 28.35 6.96
CA VAL A 219 6.67 27.00 6.52
C VAL A 219 7.89 26.26 6.00
N THR A 220 8.14 25.05 6.50
CA THR A 220 9.13 24.14 5.95
C THR A 220 8.47 23.22 4.94
N MET A 221 8.97 23.24 3.70
CA MET A 221 8.61 22.33 2.63
C MET A 221 9.73 21.31 2.51
N LYS A 222 9.42 20.04 2.76
CA LYS A 222 10.35 18.92 2.65
C LYS A 222 9.69 17.76 1.93
N ARG A 223 9.82 17.69 0.60
CA ARG A 223 9.09 16.73 -0.26
C ARG A 223 9.81 16.53 -1.59
N HIS A 224 9.67 15.36 -2.19
CA HIS A 224 10.16 15.06 -3.53
C HIS A 224 9.47 15.89 -4.61
N VAL A 225 10.27 16.35 -5.58
CA VAL A 225 9.85 17.14 -6.74
C VAL A 225 9.42 16.24 -7.90
N LEU A 226 9.98 15.04 -7.99
CA LEU A 226 9.63 14.06 -9.02
C LEU A 226 9.04 12.82 -8.35
N THR A 227 7.97 12.28 -8.91
CA THR A 227 7.35 11.04 -8.41
C THR A 227 6.96 10.11 -9.54
N ALA A 228 7.13 8.81 -9.35
CA ALA A 228 6.61 7.77 -10.23
C ALA A 228 5.82 6.74 -9.41
N ARG A 229 4.66 6.29 -9.91
CA ARG A 229 3.86 5.29 -9.20
C ARG A 229 4.54 3.93 -9.20
N ALA A 230 4.43 3.26 -8.07
CA ALA A 230 5.04 1.97 -7.82
C ALA A 230 3.99 0.94 -7.38
N GLU A 231 4.20 -0.30 -7.78
CA GLU A 231 3.48 -1.46 -7.25
C GLU A 231 4.36 -2.20 -6.24
N LEU A 232 3.80 -2.56 -5.09
CA LEU A 232 4.45 -3.40 -4.08
C LEU A 232 3.87 -4.81 -4.11
N GLN A 233 4.67 -5.74 -4.59
CA GLN A 233 4.32 -7.16 -4.70
C GLN A 233 4.97 -7.96 -3.57
N PHE A 234 4.20 -8.88 -3.00
CA PHE A 234 4.65 -9.82 -1.96
C PHE A 234 4.51 -11.24 -2.48
N ASP A 235 5.59 -12.02 -2.48
CA ASP A 235 5.53 -13.44 -2.79
C ASP A 235 5.38 -14.24 -1.49
N PRO A 236 4.25 -14.95 -1.27
CA PRO A 236 4.03 -15.73 -0.06
C PRO A 236 4.88 -17.00 0.04
N ASN A 237 5.49 -17.47 -1.06
CA ASN A 237 6.25 -18.72 -1.08
C ASN A 237 7.62 -18.56 -0.42
N ASP A 238 8.33 -17.47 -0.72
CA ASP A 238 9.63 -17.15 -0.15
C ASP A 238 9.59 -15.95 0.82
N GLY A 239 8.47 -15.25 0.88
CA GLY A 239 8.26 -14.09 1.73
C GLY A 239 8.98 -12.84 1.23
N SER A 240 9.38 -12.78 -0.04
CA SER A 240 10.09 -11.64 -0.63
C SER A 240 9.15 -10.49 -1.01
N PHE A 241 9.70 -9.28 -1.00
CA PHE A 241 9.04 -8.08 -1.51
C PHE A 241 9.73 -7.60 -2.78
N SER A 242 8.94 -7.19 -3.76
CA SER A 242 9.42 -6.53 -4.97
C SER A 242 8.62 -5.27 -5.24
N ILE A 243 9.34 -4.20 -5.58
CA ILE A 243 8.78 -2.93 -6.01
C ILE A 243 9.04 -2.78 -7.50
N ARG A 244 7.99 -2.50 -8.25
CA ARG A 244 8.00 -2.41 -9.72
C ARG A 244 7.26 -1.15 -10.18
N PRO A 245 7.45 -0.69 -11.44
CA PRO A 245 6.62 0.34 -12.02
C PRO A 245 5.14 -0.05 -11.94
N HIS A 246 4.28 0.89 -11.62
CA HIS A 246 2.85 0.63 -11.66
C HIS A 246 2.39 0.34 -13.11
N PRO A 247 1.63 -0.75 -13.36
CA PRO A 247 1.44 -1.28 -14.72
C PRO A 247 0.70 -0.36 -15.69
N PHE A 248 -0.13 0.54 -15.18
CA PHE A 248 -0.90 1.49 -15.99
C PHE A 248 -0.33 2.90 -15.99
N ASP A 249 0.65 3.17 -15.13
CA ASP A 249 1.12 4.53 -14.84
C ASP A 249 2.58 4.52 -14.42
N THR A 250 3.47 4.47 -15.42
CA THR A 250 4.91 4.30 -15.22
C THR A 250 5.69 5.60 -15.34
N LYS A 251 5.03 6.72 -15.66
CA LYS A 251 5.72 7.95 -16.03
C LYS A 251 6.09 8.74 -14.79
N LEU A 252 7.28 9.31 -14.83
CA LEU A 252 7.70 10.33 -13.89
C LEU A 252 6.77 11.55 -14.01
N GLU A 253 6.36 12.11 -12.87
CA GLU A 253 5.55 13.31 -12.77
C GLU A 253 6.25 14.37 -11.94
N VAL A 254 6.04 15.64 -12.29
CA VAL A 254 6.57 16.78 -11.53
C VAL A 254 5.56 17.23 -10.49
N GLU A 255 5.95 17.24 -9.22
CA GLU A 255 5.16 17.68 -8.09
C GLU A 255 5.72 18.94 -7.44
N LEU A 256 5.02 20.07 -7.66
CA LEU A 256 5.35 21.37 -7.04
C LEU A 256 4.20 21.94 -6.20
N ASP A 257 3.14 21.17 -5.95
CA ASP A 257 1.93 21.60 -5.23
C ASP A 257 2.16 21.87 -3.73
N MET A 258 3.30 21.46 -3.18
CA MET A 258 3.74 21.85 -1.83
C MET A 258 4.15 23.31 -1.73
N LEU A 259 4.47 23.95 -2.85
CA LEU A 259 4.88 25.35 -2.92
C LEU A 259 3.66 26.29 -2.95
N PRO A 260 3.77 27.50 -2.40
CA PRO A 260 2.70 28.48 -2.50
C PRO A 260 2.66 29.06 -3.93
N ALA A 261 1.45 29.32 -4.43
CA ALA A 261 1.22 29.65 -5.84
C ALA A 261 1.86 30.99 -6.26
N ASP A 262 2.07 31.91 -5.32
CA ASP A 262 2.76 33.19 -5.53
C ASP A 262 4.27 33.05 -5.73
N ARG A 263 4.82 31.85 -5.52
CA ARG A 263 6.26 31.54 -5.65
C ARG A 263 6.60 30.62 -6.81
N LEU A 264 5.61 30.07 -7.49
CA LEU A 264 5.83 29.26 -8.69
C LEU A 264 5.97 30.21 -9.89
N PRO A 265 7.14 30.27 -10.57
CA PRO A 265 7.21 30.90 -11.88
C PRO A 265 6.17 30.27 -12.81
N SER A 266 5.57 31.05 -13.72
CA SER A 266 4.49 30.57 -14.60
C SER A 266 4.87 29.33 -15.42
N ASP A 267 6.16 29.18 -15.71
CA ASP A 267 6.65 28.21 -16.69
C ASP A 267 7.38 27.02 -16.04
N VAL A 268 7.59 27.04 -14.71
CA VAL A 268 8.42 26.02 -14.04
C VAL A 268 7.87 24.61 -14.22
N GLU A 269 6.55 24.44 -14.06
CA GLU A 269 5.90 23.15 -14.28
C GLU A 269 5.98 22.74 -15.75
N THR A 270 5.81 23.68 -16.68
CA THR A 270 5.87 23.41 -18.12
C THR A 270 7.26 22.92 -18.52
N VAL A 271 8.31 23.64 -18.13
CA VAL A 271 9.71 23.30 -18.42
C VAL A 271 10.08 21.95 -17.79
N ALA A 272 9.70 21.72 -16.54
CA ALA A 272 9.98 20.46 -15.86
C ALA A 272 9.26 19.29 -16.55
N ASN A 273 7.97 19.46 -16.92
CA ASN A 273 7.21 18.43 -17.63
C ASN A 273 7.76 18.16 -19.05
N GLU A 274 8.26 19.17 -19.75
CA GLU A 274 8.93 18.99 -21.04
C GLU A 274 10.24 18.22 -20.89
N GLY A 275 11.04 18.53 -19.85
CA GLY A 275 12.24 17.78 -19.52
C GLY A 275 11.96 16.31 -19.23
N VAL A 276 10.93 16.04 -18.43
CA VAL A 276 10.49 14.66 -18.15
C VAL A 276 10.02 13.93 -19.41
N LYS A 277 9.28 14.60 -20.30
CA LYS A 277 8.84 14.02 -21.57
C LYS A 277 10.02 13.70 -22.50
N ALA A 278 11.01 14.60 -22.58
CA ALA A 278 12.21 14.40 -23.41
C ALA A 278 13.07 13.24 -22.92
N ALA A 279 13.03 12.96 -21.61
CA ALA A 279 13.72 11.87 -20.93
C ALA A 279 13.00 10.50 -20.99
N GLU A 280 11.90 10.39 -21.73
CA GLU A 280 11.02 9.21 -21.74
C GLU A 280 10.42 8.83 -20.37
N GLY A 281 10.66 9.63 -19.33
CA GLY A 281 10.06 9.48 -18.01
C GLY A 281 10.58 8.31 -17.16
N ASP A 282 11.76 7.76 -17.45
CA ASP A 282 12.38 6.73 -16.58
C ASP A 282 12.90 7.37 -15.28
N PRO A 283 12.39 6.98 -14.09
CA PRO A 283 12.89 7.47 -12.80
C PRO A 283 14.36 7.11 -12.51
N TRP A 284 14.95 6.14 -13.22
CA TRP A 284 16.30 5.65 -12.94
C TRP A 284 17.34 6.10 -13.96
N ASP A 285 16.95 6.83 -15.01
CA ASP A 285 17.92 7.52 -15.87
C ASP A 285 18.48 8.74 -15.15
N ARG A 286 19.64 8.54 -14.51
CA ARG A 286 20.28 9.55 -13.67
C ARG A 286 20.57 10.85 -14.43
N ALA A 287 20.99 10.76 -15.69
CA ALA A 287 21.33 11.95 -16.48
C ALA A 287 20.08 12.82 -16.73
N SER A 288 18.97 12.18 -17.11
CA SER A 288 17.70 12.84 -17.33
C SER A 288 17.09 13.43 -16.06
N VAL A 289 17.06 12.64 -14.97
CA VAL A 289 16.54 13.09 -13.68
C VAL A 289 17.34 14.28 -13.15
N ASP A 290 18.67 14.21 -13.18
CA ASP A 290 19.54 15.28 -12.70
C ASP A 290 19.35 16.57 -13.53
N ALA A 291 19.14 16.45 -14.84
CA ALA A 291 18.85 17.58 -15.71
C ALA A 291 17.52 18.27 -15.35
N VAL A 292 16.45 17.48 -15.14
CA VAL A 292 15.14 18.01 -14.74
C VAL A 292 15.19 18.66 -13.36
N LEU A 293 15.83 18.03 -12.38
CA LEU A 293 15.97 18.58 -11.02
C LEU A 293 16.80 19.85 -11.00
N THR A 294 17.90 19.89 -11.77
CA THR A 294 18.72 21.10 -11.92
C THR A 294 17.91 22.24 -12.53
N ALA A 295 17.23 21.99 -13.64
CA ALA A 295 16.43 23.00 -14.35
C ALA A 295 15.28 23.52 -13.50
N THR A 296 14.61 22.63 -12.75
CA THR A 296 13.51 23.01 -11.85
C THR A 296 14.03 23.85 -10.70
N THR A 297 15.10 23.41 -10.04
CA THR A 297 15.68 24.10 -8.87
C THR A 297 16.17 25.51 -9.21
N ASN A 298 16.82 25.69 -10.36
CA ASN A 298 17.31 26.99 -10.82
C ASN A 298 16.18 27.99 -11.11
N GLN A 299 14.96 27.52 -11.35
CA GLN A 299 13.79 28.38 -11.59
C GLN A 299 13.06 28.75 -10.29
N LEU A 300 13.20 27.96 -9.22
CA LEU A 300 12.47 28.19 -7.97
C LEU A 300 12.94 29.45 -7.22
N ASP A 301 14.25 29.69 -7.15
CA ASP A 301 14.85 30.82 -6.42
C ASP A 301 16.29 31.08 -6.88
N GLU A 302 16.76 32.33 -6.79
CA GLU A 302 18.14 32.73 -7.11
C GLU A 302 19.20 32.00 -6.27
N ARG A 303 18.84 31.49 -5.09
CA ARG A 303 19.71 30.72 -4.18
C ARG A 303 19.49 29.21 -4.29
N GLY A 304 18.69 28.75 -5.27
CA GLY A 304 18.41 27.34 -5.48
C GLY A 304 19.66 26.53 -5.76
N ARG A 305 19.78 25.36 -5.11
CA ARG A 305 20.91 24.43 -5.32
C ARG A 305 20.40 23.01 -5.46
N TYR A 306 20.86 22.35 -6.50
CA TYR A 306 20.72 20.91 -6.67
C TYR A 306 22.04 20.22 -6.27
N ASP A 307 21.95 19.23 -5.40
CA ASP A 307 23.06 18.36 -5.00
C ASP A 307 22.74 16.91 -5.36
N ALA A 308 23.43 16.39 -6.36
CA ALA A 308 23.20 15.04 -6.89
C ALA A 308 23.81 13.92 -6.03
N ASP A 309 24.73 14.28 -5.13
CA ASP A 309 25.56 13.33 -4.36
C ASP A 309 25.23 13.31 -2.87
N ALA A 310 24.53 14.32 -2.35
CA ALA A 310 24.02 14.31 -0.98
C ALA A 310 22.96 13.22 -0.78
N GLU A 311 23.15 12.39 0.26
CA GLU A 311 22.23 11.32 0.66
C GLU A 311 20.85 11.86 1.07
N ARG A 312 20.82 12.94 1.86
CA ARG A 312 19.57 13.57 2.32
C ARG A 312 19.74 15.07 2.42
N PRO A 313 18.64 15.83 2.21
CA PRO A 313 18.72 17.25 2.38
C PRO A 313 18.85 17.55 3.88
N GLN A 314 19.94 18.23 4.22
CA GLN A 314 20.15 18.87 5.50
C GLN A 314 19.82 20.36 5.33
N ALA A 315 18.98 20.89 6.23
CA ALA A 315 18.36 22.20 6.08
C ALA A 315 19.39 23.27 5.65
N GLY A 316 19.20 23.81 4.44
CA GLY A 316 19.96 24.96 3.97
C GLY A 316 19.43 26.22 4.62
N GLU A 317 20.30 27.03 5.23
CA GLU A 317 19.91 28.25 5.95
C GLU A 317 19.37 29.38 5.05
N SER A 318 19.46 29.29 3.70
CA SER A 318 19.21 30.47 2.85
C SER A 318 18.54 30.25 1.48
N GLY A 319 18.06 29.05 1.12
CA GLY A 319 17.44 28.83 -0.20
C GLY A 319 16.94 27.40 -0.39
N PRO A 320 16.22 27.12 -1.49
CA PRO A 320 15.75 25.77 -1.78
C PRO A 320 16.94 24.85 -2.08
N LEU A 321 17.08 23.79 -1.30
CA LEU A 321 18.04 22.71 -1.54
C LEU A 321 17.28 21.49 -2.05
N VAL A 322 17.64 20.99 -3.23
CA VAL A 322 17.13 19.72 -3.76
C VAL A 322 18.26 18.71 -3.74
N THR A 323 18.02 17.56 -3.14
CA THR A 323 18.96 16.41 -3.15
C THR A 323 18.30 15.22 -3.82
N ARG A 324 19.04 14.42 -4.59
CA ARG A 324 18.45 13.27 -5.32
C ARG A 324 17.64 12.33 -4.41
N ALA A 325 18.20 11.95 -3.26
CA ALA A 325 17.56 11.32 -2.10
C ALA A 325 16.25 10.54 -2.39
N PRO A 326 16.28 9.41 -3.11
CA PRO A 326 15.05 8.72 -3.47
C PRO A 326 14.45 7.95 -2.30
N ALA A 327 13.12 7.86 -2.28
CA ALA A 327 12.38 7.15 -1.25
C ALA A 327 11.11 6.49 -1.79
N LEU A 328 10.72 5.38 -1.17
CA LEU A 328 9.37 4.86 -1.26
C LEU A 328 8.48 5.65 -0.30
N VAL A 329 7.38 6.19 -0.83
CA VAL A 329 6.44 7.01 -0.08
C VAL A 329 5.05 6.40 -0.20
N LEU A 330 4.53 5.94 0.94
CA LEU A 330 3.14 5.53 1.08
C LEU A 330 2.31 6.75 1.49
N ARG A 331 1.39 7.16 0.63
CA ARG A 331 0.58 8.36 0.83
C ARG A 331 -0.87 8.16 0.44
N LYS A 332 -1.74 9.05 0.90
CA LYS A 332 -3.11 9.10 0.39
C LYS A 332 -3.09 9.51 -1.07
N ARG A 333 -3.93 8.87 -1.88
CA ARG A 333 -4.11 9.22 -3.29
C ARG A 333 -4.44 10.70 -3.44
N SER A 334 -3.68 11.35 -4.31
CA SER A 334 -3.81 12.78 -4.54
C SER A 334 -5.03 13.12 -5.40
N SER A 335 -5.71 14.22 -5.08
CA SER A 335 -6.74 14.83 -5.96
C SER A 335 -6.13 15.52 -7.19
N ARG A 336 -4.80 15.49 -7.36
CA ARG A 336 -4.10 16.03 -8.54
C ARG A 336 -4.57 15.41 -9.85
N GLY A 337 -4.78 14.09 -9.89
CA GLY A 337 -5.28 13.43 -11.10
C GLY A 337 -6.65 13.96 -11.54
N GLU A 338 -7.55 14.16 -10.57
CA GLU A 338 -8.86 14.79 -10.79
C GLU A 338 -8.70 16.24 -11.26
N LEU A 339 -7.85 17.04 -10.62
CA LEU A 339 -7.60 18.43 -10.99
C LEU A 339 -6.99 18.57 -12.40
N HIS A 340 -6.03 17.73 -12.74
CA HIS A 340 -5.40 17.71 -14.06
C HIS A 340 -6.40 17.28 -15.14
N PHE A 341 -7.23 16.27 -14.85
CA PHE A 341 -8.31 15.85 -15.73
C PHE A 341 -9.32 16.97 -15.98
N LEU A 342 -9.78 17.66 -14.92
CA LEU A 342 -10.69 18.80 -15.03
C LEU A 342 -10.07 19.97 -15.80
N ARG A 343 -8.78 20.26 -15.58
CA ARG A 343 -8.05 21.28 -16.34
C ARG A 343 -8.03 20.96 -17.83
N ARG A 344 -7.69 19.72 -18.19
CA ARG A 344 -7.66 19.26 -19.59
C ARG A 344 -9.05 19.34 -20.24
N ILE A 345 -10.11 19.04 -19.50
CA ILE A 345 -11.48 19.24 -20.01
C ILE A 345 -11.73 20.73 -20.28
N GLY A 346 -11.33 21.61 -19.36
CA GLY A 346 -11.45 23.07 -19.55
C GLY A 346 -10.74 23.57 -20.81
N GLU A 347 -9.49 23.15 -21.00
CA GLU A 347 -8.68 23.46 -22.19
C GLU A 347 -9.37 22.95 -23.47
N GLN A 348 -9.94 21.73 -23.47
CA GLN A 348 -10.68 21.20 -24.62
C GLN A 348 -11.96 21.98 -24.94
N VAL A 349 -12.66 22.49 -23.92
CA VAL A 349 -13.85 23.33 -24.10
C VAL A 349 -13.45 24.70 -24.65
N GLU A 350 -12.36 25.29 -24.15
CA GLU A 350 -11.78 26.55 -24.62
C GLU A 350 -11.31 26.49 -26.07
N ASP A 351 -10.56 25.44 -26.42
CA ASP A 351 -10.01 25.23 -27.76
C ASP A 351 -11.07 24.89 -28.83
N GLY A 352 -12.34 24.78 -28.42
CA GLY A 352 -13.46 24.61 -29.32
C GLY A 352 -13.64 23.17 -29.80
N CYS A 353 -13.69 22.21 -28.87
CA CYS A 353 -14.06 20.82 -29.16
C CYS A 353 -15.24 20.71 -30.15
N GLU A 354 -15.07 19.89 -31.21
CA GLU A 354 -16.04 19.72 -32.30
C GLU A 354 -17.36 19.11 -31.83
N GLU A 355 -17.33 18.20 -30.83
CA GLU A 355 -18.51 17.53 -30.28
C GLU A 355 -18.46 17.44 -28.76
N ILE A 356 -19.32 18.20 -28.08
CA ILE A 356 -19.51 18.08 -26.64
C ILE A 356 -20.59 17.03 -26.37
N PRO A 357 -20.36 16.05 -25.48
CA PRO A 357 -21.37 15.03 -25.18
C PRO A 357 -22.69 15.66 -24.71
N LEU A 358 -23.83 15.20 -25.24
CA LEU A 358 -25.16 15.71 -24.88
C LEU A 358 -25.45 15.70 -23.37
N GLY A 359 -24.96 14.67 -22.65
CA GLY A 359 -25.12 14.61 -21.20
C GLY A 359 -24.39 15.72 -20.43
N TRP A 360 -23.35 16.33 -21.02
CA TRP A 360 -22.68 17.51 -20.45
C TRP A 360 -23.47 18.79 -20.70
N LEU A 361 -24.17 18.90 -21.84
CA LEU A 361 -25.07 20.02 -22.12
C LEU A 361 -26.23 20.04 -21.11
N ASP A 362 -26.84 18.89 -20.84
CA ASP A 362 -27.93 18.76 -19.86
C ASP A 362 -27.51 19.15 -18.42
N LEU A 363 -26.22 19.04 -18.08
CA LEU A 363 -25.68 19.40 -16.76
C LEU A 363 -25.25 20.86 -16.65
N ALA A 364 -24.84 21.47 -17.77
CA ALA A 364 -24.27 22.82 -17.82
C ALA A 364 -25.32 23.90 -18.11
N GLU A 365 -26.44 23.54 -18.75
CA GLU A 365 -27.54 24.47 -18.99
C GLU A 365 -28.45 24.55 -17.76
N GLU A 366 -28.73 25.77 -17.27
CA GLU A 366 -29.86 26.01 -16.38
C GLU A 366 -31.12 25.50 -17.06
N VAL A 367 -31.69 24.42 -16.53
CA VAL A 367 -32.97 23.89 -16.98
C VAL A 367 -34.01 25.01 -16.89
N ARG A 368 -34.32 25.65 -18.03
CA ARG A 368 -35.48 26.53 -18.12
C ARG A 368 -36.70 25.64 -17.87
N PRO A 369 -37.55 25.95 -16.88
CA PRO A 369 -38.66 25.08 -16.48
C PRO A 369 -39.78 24.96 -17.53
N GLU A 370 -39.59 25.43 -18.77
CA GLU A 370 -40.64 25.46 -19.80
C GLU A 370 -40.73 24.17 -20.64
N SER A 371 -39.83 23.20 -20.48
CA SER A 371 -39.91 21.91 -21.18
C SER A 371 -40.34 20.73 -20.31
N THR A 372 -40.87 21.00 -19.10
CA THR A 372 -41.71 20.01 -18.40
C THR A 372 -43.12 20.04 -18.97
N HIS A 373 -43.28 19.52 -20.19
CA HIS A 373 -44.49 18.78 -20.47
C HIS A 373 -44.47 17.57 -19.53
N GLY A 374 -45.15 17.74 -18.39
CA GLY A 374 -45.80 16.64 -17.71
C GLY A 374 -46.79 16.01 -18.68
N GLU A 375 -46.29 15.20 -19.61
CA GLU A 375 -47.08 14.07 -20.06
C GLU A 375 -47.17 13.16 -18.83
N GLU A 376 -48.30 13.30 -18.12
CA GLU A 376 -48.82 12.23 -17.28
C GLU A 376 -48.60 10.93 -18.05
N TRP A 377 -47.86 10.04 -17.42
CA TRP A 377 -47.62 8.71 -17.91
C TRP A 377 -48.97 7.98 -17.98
N SER A 378 -49.65 8.12 -19.11
CA SER A 378 -50.78 7.29 -19.47
C SER A 378 -50.20 5.96 -19.93
N GLY A 379 -50.52 4.90 -19.18
CA GLY A 379 -50.11 3.53 -19.45
C GLY A 379 -50.70 3.00 -20.75
N SER A 380 -50.14 3.43 -21.88
CA SER A 380 -50.54 2.97 -23.21
C SER A 380 -49.31 2.51 -23.99
N GLY A 381 -48.97 1.23 -23.83
CA GLY A 381 -48.88 0.27 -24.94
C GLY A 381 -47.94 0.54 -26.13
N GLY A 382 -47.06 1.53 -26.08
CA GLY A 382 -45.95 1.63 -27.04
C GLY A 382 -44.91 0.59 -26.66
N GLY A 383 -45.02 -0.62 -27.25
CA GLY A 383 -44.20 -1.77 -26.89
C GLY A 383 -42.73 -1.40 -26.73
N LEU A 384 -42.20 -1.59 -25.52
CA LEU A 384 -40.77 -1.72 -25.34
C LEU A 384 -40.31 -2.76 -26.37
N GLY A 385 -39.35 -2.43 -27.22
CA GLY A 385 -38.70 -3.44 -28.04
C GLY A 385 -38.17 -4.58 -27.15
N THR A 386 -37.70 -5.67 -27.76
CA THR A 386 -37.24 -6.84 -27.00
C THR A 386 -36.27 -6.45 -25.87
N VAL A 387 -36.68 -6.69 -24.62
CA VAL A 387 -35.87 -6.43 -23.43
C VAL A 387 -35.01 -7.67 -23.16
N PHE A 388 -33.71 -7.47 -23.00
CA PHE A 388 -32.72 -8.55 -22.88
C PHE A 388 -32.22 -8.66 -21.43
N PHE A 389 -33.12 -9.07 -20.53
CA PHE A 389 -32.83 -9.20 -19.10
C PHE A 389 -32.64 -10.67 -18.71
N PRO A 390 -31.42 -11.11 -18.35
CA PRO A 390 -31.15 -12.49 -17.94
C PRO A 390 -31.67 -12.83 -16.53
N LEU A 391 -31.91 -11.82 -15.68
CA LEU A 391 -32.35 -12.01 -14.30
C LEU A 391 -33.82 -11.59 -14.14
N PRO A 392 -34.57 -12.19 -13.19
CA PRO A 392 -35.95 -11.81 -12.91
C PRO A 392 -36.09 -10.30 -12.65
N SER A 393 -37.13 -9.70 -13.21
CA SER A 393 -37.39 -8.26 -13.10
C SER A 393 -38.88 -7.95 -13.12
N ASN A 394 -39.29 -6.93 -12.36
CA ASN A 394 -40.65 -6.41 -12.37
C ASN A 394 -40.85 -5.37 -13.49
N GLU A 395 -42.09 -4.92 -13.66
CA GLU A 395 -42.42 -3.93 -14.70
C GLU A 395 -41.75 -2.58 -14.45
N GLU A 396 -41.61 -2.15 -13.20
CA GLU A 396 -40.91 -0.91 -12.83
C GLU A 396 -39.44 -0.93 -13.28
N GLN A 397 -38.75 -2.07 -13.12
CA GLN A 397 -37.37 -2.23 -13.58
C GLN A 397 -37.27 -2.26 -15.11
N LYS A 398 -38.25 -2.85 -15.80
CA LYS A 398 -38.28 -2.86 -17.28
C LYS A 398 -38.56 -1.48 -17.86
N GLN A 399 -39.36 -0.66 -17.18
CA GLN A 399 -39.64 0.72 -17.59
C GLN A 399 -38.39 1.60 -17.68
N ILE A 400 -37.35 1.29 -16.91
CA ILE A 400 -36.06 2.00 -16.98
C ILE A 400 -35.49 1.96 -18.41
N VAL A 401 -35.66 0.85 -19.14
CA VAL A 401 -35.26 0.74 -20.54
C VAL A 401 -36.02 1.73 -21.42
N GLY A 402 -37.32 1.91 -21.17
CA GLY A 402 -38.14 2.88 -21.89
C GLY A 402 -37.72 4.32 -21.63
N VAL A 403 -37.37 4.64 -20.38
CA VAL A 403 -36.86 5.97 -20.00
C VAL A 403 -35.52 6.23 -20.68
N LEU A 404 -34.57 5.29 -20.61
CA LEU A 404 -33.25 5.41 -21.24
C LEU A 404 -33.31 5.42 -22.79
N GLY A 405 -34.38 4.89 -23.38
CA GLY A 405 -34.64 5.00 -24.82
C GLY A 405 -35.11 6.38 -25.26
N ARG A 406 -35.60 7.23 -24.33
CA ARG A 406 -36.18 8.55 -24.63
C ARG A 406 -35.42 9.72 -23.99
N ARG A 407 -34.66 9.47 -22.91
CA ARG A 407 -33.92 10.48 -22.15
C ARG A 407 -32.45 10.05 -22.00
N HIS A 408 -31.56 11.02 -21.84
CA HIS A 408 -30.12 10.77 -21.65
C HIS A 408 -29.76 10.21 -20.27
N GLY A 409 -30.65 10.30 -19.29
CA GLY A 409 -30.41 9.82 -17.93
C GLY A 409 -31.68 9.38 -17.21
N ALA A 410 -31.51 8.52 -16.21
CA ALA A 410 -32.57 8.06 -15.32
C ALA A 410 -32.05 7.98 -13.88
N LEU A 411 -32.79 8.57 -12.94
CA LEU A 411 -32.54 8.43 -11.50
C LEU A 411 -33.36 7.25 -10.97
N VAL A 412 -32.67 6.22 -10.47
CA VAL A 412 -33.32 5.03 -9.90
C VAL A 412 -33.11 5.02 -8.39
N GLN A 413 -34.18 5.17 -7.64
CA GLN A 413 -34.16 5.14 -6.18
C GLN A 413 -34.86 3.87 -5.67
N GLY A 414 -34.32 3.27 -4.61
CA GLY A 414 -35.01 2.20 -3.90
C GLY A 414 -34.43 1.98 -2.50
N PRO A 415 -35.20 1.41 -1.55
CA PRO A 415 -34.69 0.98 -0.24
C PRO A 415 -33.54 -0.05 -0.33
N PRO A 416 -32.73 -0.24 0.73
CA PRO A 416 -31.73 -1.32 0.76
C PRO A 416 -32.37 -2.69 0.47
N GLY A 417 -31.68 -3.55 -0.30
CA GLY A 417 -32.17 -4.90 -0.62
C GLY A 417 -33.17 -5.02 -1.78
N THR A 418 -33.64 -3.92 -2.39
CA THR A 418 -34.63 -3.96 -3.48
C THR A 418 -34.07 -4.33 -4.87
N GLY A 419 -32.98 -5.10 -4.93
CA GLY A 419 -32.47 -5.63 -6.19
C GLY A 419 -31.80 -4.62 -7.13
N LYS A 420 -31.34 -3.45 -6.66
CA LYS A 420 -30.63 -2.45 -7.50
C LYS A 420 -29.49 -3.05 -8.31
N SER A 421 -28.62 -3.86 -7.70
CA SER A 421 -27.53 -4.53 -8.43
C SER A 421 -28.04 -5.52 -9.48
N HIS A 422 -29.18 -6.20 -9.23
CA HIS A 422 -29.83 -7.04 -10.26
C HIS A 422 -30.35 -6.20 -11.42
N THR A 423 -30.96 -5.05 -11.13
CA THR A 423 -31.41 -4.10 -12.14
C THR A 423 -30.24 -3.60 -12.99
N ILE A 424 -29.12 -3.24 -12.37
CA ILE A 424 -27.91 -2.81 -13.09
C ILE A 424 -27.39 -3.93 -13.99
N ALA A 425 -27.27 -5.17 -13.50
CA ALA A 425 -26.83 -6.32 -14.32
C ALA A 425 -27.73 -6.53 -15.54
N ASN A 426 -29.05 -6.46 -15.35
CA ASN A 426 -30.04 -6.54 -16.44
C ASN A 426 -29.88 -5.42 -17.47
N LEU A 427 -29.68 -4.18 -17.01
CA LEU A 427 -29.46 -3.03 -17.89
C LEU A 427 -28.16 -3.16 -18.68
N VAL A 428 -27.06 -3.61 -18.05
CA VAL A 428 -25.79 -3.88 -18.72
C VAL A 428 -25.99 -4.89 -19.85
N CYS A 429 -26.69 -5.99 -19.59
CA CYS A 429 -26.97 -7.02 -20.59
C CYS A 429 -27.79 -6.46 -21.76
N HIS A 430 -28.82 -5.66 -21.48
CA HIS A 430 -29.63 -5.03 -22.52
C HIS A 430 -28.83 -4.02 -23.36
N LEU A 431 -28.02 -3.18 -22.74
CA LEU A 431 -27.17 -2.20 -23.44
C LEU A 431 -26.13 -2.89 -24.32
N LEU A 432 -25.48 -3.95 -23.81
CA LEU A 432 -24.54 -4.75 -24.60
C LEU A 432 -25.23 -5.47 -25.77
N ALA A 433 -26.40 -6.07 -25.53
CA ALA A 433 -27.19 -6.74 -26.57
C ALA A 433 -27.66 -5.78 -27.68
N THR A 434 -27.80 -4.49 -27.36
CA THR A 434 -28.13 -3.42 -28.32
C THR A 434 -26.89 -2.73 -28.90
N GLY A 435 -25.69 -3.32 -28.71
CA GLY A 435 -24.44 -2.87 -29.32
C GLY A 435 -23.82 -1.64 -28.67
N LYS A 436 -24.25 -1.27 -27.45
CA LYS A 436 -23.69 -0.15 -26.70
C LYS A 436 -22.47 -0.59 -25.89
N ARG A 437 -21.54 0.35 -25.66
CA ARG A 437 -20.46 0.19 -24.69
C ARG A 437 -20.91 0.76 -23.35
N VAL A 438 -20.55 0.11 -22.25
CA VAL A 438 -20.99 0.48 -20.91
C VAL A 438 -19.77 0.69 -20.02
N LEU A 439 -19.68 1.86 -19.40
CA LEU A 439 -18.77 2.12 -18.28
C LEU A 439 -19.58 2.06 -16.99
N ILE A 440 -19.09 1.28 -16.02
CA ILE A 440 -19.73 1.14 -14.72
C ILE A 440 -18.79 1.75 -13.68
N THR A 441 -19.31 2.65 -12.86
CA THR A 441 -18.58 3.28 -11.77
C THR A 441 -19.32 3.05 -10.45
N ALA A 442 -18.58 2.92 -9.37
CA ALA A 442 -19.11 2.82 -8.02
C ALA A 442 -18.13 3.46 -7.04
N GLN A 443 -18.63 3.82 -5.85
CA GLN A 443 -17.78 4.40 -4.81
C GLN A 443 -16.81 3.38 -4.19
N THR A 444 -17.13 2.08 -4.25
CA THR A 444 -16.35 1.02 -3.62
C THR A 444 -16.17 -0.16 -4.59
N SER A 445 -14.99 -0.77 -4.63
CA SER A 445 -14.70 -2.00 -5.39
C SER A 445 -15.68 -3.14 -5.08
N ARG A 446 -16.03 -3.35 -3.81
CA ARG A 446 -17.00 -4.38 -3.38
C ARG A 446 -18.32 -4.33 -4.14
N ALA A 447 -18.84 -3.12 -4.41
CA ALA A 447 -20.09 -2.97 -5.14
C ALA A 447 -19.99 -3.48 -6.59
N LEU A 448 -18.80 -3.37 -7.19
CA LEU A 448 -18.52 -3.87 -8.53
C LEU A 448 -18.24 -5.36 -8.54
N THR A 449 -17.56 -5.90 -7.53
CA THR A 449 -17.42 -7.35 -7.36
C THR A 449 -18.80 -8.02 -7.29
N VAL A 450 -19.69 -7.50 -6.44
CA VAL A 450 -21.07 -8.01 -6.31
C VAL A 450 -21.86 -7.88 -7.61
N LEU A 451 -21.59 -6.85 -8.41
CA LEU A 451 -22.22 -6.69 -9.72
C LEU A 451 -21.67 -7.66 -10.75
N HIS A 452 -20.34 -7.88 -10.76
CA HIS A 452 -19.65 -8.79 -11.66
C HIS A 452 -20.12 -10.23 -11.46
N GLU A 453 -20.26 -10.67 -10.20
CA GLU A 453 -20.83 -11.98 -9.84
C GLU A 453 -22.27 -12.19 -10.34
N LYS A 454 -23.01 -11.10 -10.61
CA LYS A 454 -24.39 -11.15 -11.13
C LYS A 454 -24.45 -11.15 -12.65
N LEU A 455 -23.35 -10.85 -13.33
CA LEU A 455 -23.31 -10.92 -14.79
C LEU A 455 -23.31 -12.39 -15.23
N PRO A 456 -24.08 -12.77 -16.26
CA PRO A 456 -24.02 -14.12 -16.80
C PRO A 456 -22.59 -14.48 -17.24
N GLY A 457 -22.21 -15.75 -17.16
CA GLY A 457 -20.88 -16.22 -17.58
C GLY A 457 -20.55 -15.92 -19.06
N ALA A 458 -21.57 -15.68 -19.89
CA ALA A 458 -21.38 -15.20 -21.26
C ALA A 458 -20.94 -13.73 -21.33
N ILE A 459 -21.26 -12.88 -20.35
CA ILE A 459 -20.99 -11.45 -20.38
C ILE A 459 -19.87 -11.06 -19.42
N ALA A 460 -19.74 -11.74 -18.28
CA ALA A 460 -18.71 -11.44 -17.28
C ALA A 460 -17.26 -11.38 -17.84
N PRO A 461 -16.84 -12.25 -18.79
CA PRO A 461 -15.51 -12.16 -19.40
C PRO A 461 -15.32 -10.98 -20.36
N LEU A 462 -16.38 -10.24 -20.71
CA LEU A 462 -16.28 -9.03 -21.53
C LEU A 462 -16.10 -7.76 -20.67
N ALA A 463 -16.23 -7.88 -19.35
CA ALA A 463 -16.16 -6.77 -18.43
C ALA A 463 -14.73 -6.58 -17.92
N VAL A 464 -14.09 -5.49 -18.36
CA VAL A 464 -12.80 -5.07 -17.80
C VAL A 464 -13.05 -4.32 -16.49
N ASN A 465 -12.55 -4.85 -15.39
CA ASN A 465 -12.56 -4.15 -14.10
C ASN A 465 -11.26 -3.33 -13.96
N MET A 466 -11.36 -2.01 -13.74
CA MET A 466 -10.21 -1.10 -13.64
C MET A 466 -10.04 -0.50 -12.22
N LEU A 467 -10.62 -1.13 -11.19
CA LEU A 467 -10.80 -0.48 -9.87
C LEU A 467 -9.94 -1.02 -8.72
N GLY A 468 -8.93 -1.84 -9.01
CA GLY A 468 -7.85 -2.08 -8.07
C GLY A 468 -6.48 -2.13 -8.75
N GLU A 469 -5.45 -2.11 -7.92
CA GLU A 469 -4.04 -2.02 -8.27
C GLU A 469 -3.29 -3.27 -7.76
N GLY A 470 -3.71 -4.44 -8.22
CA GLY A 470 -3.10 -5.72 -7.85
C GLY A 470 -3.07 -6.77 -8.97
N PRO A 471 -2.33 -7.87 -8.76
CA PRO A 471 -2.14 -8.93 -9.75
C PRO A 471 -3.43 -9.66 -10.15
N GLU A 472 -4.46 -9.65 -9.30
CA GLU A 472 -5.78 -10.21 -9.62
C GLU A 472 -6.51 -9.43 -10.72
N GLU A 473 -6.36 -8.09 -10.80
CA GLU A 473 -6.93 -7.32 -11.91
C GLU A 473 -6.20 -7.56 -13.23
N MET A 474 -4.87 -7.74 -13.19
CA MET A 474 -4.09 -8.08 -14.39
C MET A 474 -4.57 -9.41 -14.98
N ASN A 475 -4.80 -10.40 -14.10
CA ASN A 475 -5.37 -11.69 -14.50
C ASN A 475 -6.80 -11.54 -15.01
N SER A 476 -7.62 -10.69 -14.38
CA SER A 476 -8.98 -10.38 -14.87
C SER A 476 -8.98 -9.66 -16.22
N LEU A 477 -8.05 -8.73 -16.45
CA LEU A 477 -7.87 -8.00 -17.70
C LEU A 477 -7.39 -8.95 -18.80
N ALA A 478 -6.36 -9.75 -18.53
CA ALA A 478 -5.84 -10.75 -19.45
C ALA A 478 -6.91 -11.80 -19.81
N ALA A 479 -7.65 -12.31 -18.81
CA ALA A 479 -8.76 -13.22 -19.03
C ALA A 479 -9.88 -12.58 -19.86
N SER A 480 -10.16 -11.29 -19.64
CA SER A 480 -11.19 -10.58 -20.41
C SER A 480 -10.76 -10.33 -21.85
N VAL A 481 -9.51 -9.91 -22.07
CA VAL A 481 -8.93 -9.71 -23.39
C VAL A 481 -8.85 -11.04 -24.15
N SER A 482 -8.40 -12.13 -23.50
CA SER A 482 -8.40 -13.47 -24.10
C SER A 482 -9.82 -13.89 -24.49
N GLY A 483 -10.80 -13.76 -23.59
CA GLY A 483 -12.19 -14.10 -23.89
C GLY A 483 -12.81 -13.27 -25.01
N ILE A 484 -12.39 -12.00 -25.19
CA ILE A 484 -12.79 -11.16 -26.32
C ILE A 484 -12.15 -11.65 -27.63
N LEU A 485 -10.86 -11.99 -27.61
CA LEU A 485 -10.11 -12.46 -28.78
C LEU A 485 -10.61 -13.83 -29.24
N ASP A 486 -10.80 -14.77 -28.32
CA ASP A 486 -11.27 -16.13 -28.60
C ASP A 486 -12.64 -16.10 -29.31
N ARG A 487 -13.58 -15.26 -28.83
CA ARG A 487 -14.89 -15.09 -29.47
C ARG A 487 -14.83 -14.37 -30.82
N ARG A 488 -13.87 -13.47 -31.01
CA ARG A 488 -13.68 -12.81 -32.31
C ARG A 488 -13.19 -13.80 -33.34
N ASP A 489 -12.32 -14.71 -32.94
CA ASP A 489 -11.76 -15.75 -33.80
C ASP A 489 -12.78 -16.87 -34.08
N GLU A 490 -13.60 -17.27 -33.11
CA GLU A 490 -14.76 -18.16 -33.31
C GLU A 490 -15.77 -17.59 -34.32
N LYS A 491 -16.15 -16.31 -34.20
CA LYS A 491 -17.04 -15.65 -35.19
C LYS A 491 -16.41 -15.56 -36.58
N ARG A 492 -15.09 -15.38 -36.67
CA ARG A 492 -14.36 -15.40 -37.95
C ARG A 492 -14.35 -16.79 -38.57
N LEU A 493 -14.17 -17.83 -37.76
CA LEU A 493 -14.20 -19.22 -38.21
C LEU A 493 -15.60 -19.63 -38.65
N SER A 494 -16.65 -19.30 -37.89
CA SER A 494 -18.04 -19.62 -38.29
C SER A 494 -18.47 -18.90 -39.58
N SER A 495 -18.06 -17.64 -39.77
CA SER A 495 -18.33 -16.88 -41.00
C SER A 495 -17.63 -17.41 -42.26
N ARG A 496 -16.58 -18.25 -42.11
CA ARG A 496 -15.87 -18.92 -43.21
C ARG A 496 -16.47 -20.27 -43.61
N PHE A 497 -17.31 -20.88 -42.76
CA PHE A 497 -17.94 -22.17 -43.03
C PHE A 497 -19.41 -22.04 -43.48
N GLU A 498 -20.00 -20.84 -43.43
CA GLU A 498 -21.34 -20.52 -43.96
C GLU A 498 -21.32 -19.76 -45.31
N GLY A 499 -20.17 -19.73 -45.99
CA GLY A 499 -19.97 -19.06 -47.28
C GLY A 499 -20.02 -20.00 -48.48
#